data_AF-A0A918ZSY2-F1
#
_entry.id   AF-A0A918ZSY2-F1
#
_cell.length_a   1.000
_cell.length_b   1.000
_cell.length_c   1.000
_cell.angle_alpha   90.00
_cell.angle_beta   90.00
_cell.angle_gamma   90.00
#
_symmetry.space_group_name_H-M   'P 1'
#
loop_
_entity.id
_entity.type
_entity.pdbx_description
1 polymer ?
#
loop_
_entity_poly.entity_id
_entity_poly.type
_entity_poly.pdbx_seq_one_letter_code
_entity_poly.pdbx_strand_id
1 'polypeptide(L)'
;MPAAAVPSVPTTTAARPRTSSSRAPRASRARHAVQPPLLDVPYVPHAKHPLPPGRPREWYITHNRRLKAMRLAIALLDAGVYVPTQANNVRIRAMAETVGIHPPSDTTCHMVRALMRYSR
;
A
#
# COMPACT_ATOMS: atom_id res chain seq x y z
N MET A 1 44.99 29.85 0.15
CA MET A 1 46.24 29.63 -0.62
C MET A 1 47.39 29.82 0.37
N PRO A 2 48.34 28.88 0.58
CA PRO A 2 48.81 27.72 -0.23
C PRO A 2 48.62 26.38 0.54
N ALA A 3 49.11 25.19 0.18
CA ALA A 3 49.30 24.45 -1.07
C ALA A 3 49.45 22.97 -0.66
N ALA A 4 49.19 22.08 -1.62
CA ALA A 4 49.13 20.61 -1.55
C ALA A 4 50.33 19.87 -0.93
N ALA A 5 50.08 18.67 -0.38
CA ALA A 5 50.76 17.41 -0.76
C ALA A 5 50.23 16.19 0.02
N VAL A 6 49.91 15.12 -0.70
CA VAL A 6 49.76 13.69 -0.30
C VAL A 6 50.79 12.90 -1.13
N PRO A 7 51.09 11.59 -0.94
CA PRO A 7 50.77 10.63 0.14
C PRO A 7 52.01 9.79 0.58
N SER A 8 51.87 8.82 1.49
CA SER A 8 52.80 7.69 1.61
C SER A 8 52.10 6.43 2.14
N VAL A 9 52.15 5.38 1.33
CA VAL A 9 51.78 3.98 1.62
C VAL A 9 52.89 3.30 2.42
N PRO A 10 52.53 2.26 3.21
CA PRO A 10 53.38 1.07 3.18
C PRO A 10 52.59 -0.23 3.00
N THR A 11 53.07 -1.00 2.01
CA THR A 11 52.83 -2.41 1.73
C THR A 11 53.45 -3.28 2.82
N THR A 12 52.77 -4.35 3.25
CA THR A 12 53.35 -5.66 3.64
C THR A 12 52.23 -6.57 4.16
N THR A 13 52.11 -7.79 3.62
CA THR A 13 52.11 -9.06 4.40
C THR A 13 51.60 -10.25 3.59
N ALA A 14 52.55 -11.16 3.36
CA ALA A 14 52.51 -12.63 3.43
C ALA A 14 51.51 -13.47 2.61
N ALA A 15 52.11 -14.34 1.81
CA ALA A 15 51.56 -15.60 1.32
C ALA A 15 51.41 -16.66 2.44
N ARG A 16 50.40 -17.54 2.33
CA ARG A 16 50.47 -18.95 2.76
C ARG A 16 49.37 -19.82 2.11
N PRO A 17 49.55 -21.16 2.06
CA PRO A 17 48.99 -22.01 1.00
C PRO A 17 47.70 -22.76 1.36
N ARG A 18 47.09 -23.25 0.27
CA ARG A 18 46.05 -24.30 0.06
C ARG A 18 45.63 -25.15 1.27
N THR A 19 44.32 -25.25 1.46
CA THR A 19 43.65 -26.45 1.99
C THR A 19 42.34 -26.71 1.25
N SER A 20 42.26 -27.90 0.67
CA SER A 20 41.08 -28.56 0.13
C SER A 20 39.97 -28.72 1.16
N SER A 21 38.70 -28.50 0.79
CA SER A 21 37.60 -29.16 1.50
C SER A 21 36.37 -29.36 0.62
N SER A 22 36.16 -30.64 0.30
CA SER A 22 34.90 -31.39 0.29
C SER A 22 33.62 -30.80 -0.32
N ARG A 23 33.12 -31.52 -1.32
CA ARG A 23 31.82 -31.41 -1.98
C ARG A 23 30.70 -31.91 -1.06
N ALA A 24 29.64 -31.13 -0.88
CA ALA A 24 28.35 -31.60 -0.36
C ALA A 24 27.24 -31.32 -1.41
N PRO A 25 26.39 -32.31 -1.76
CA PRO A 25 25.28 -32.08 -2.68
C PRO A 25 24.12 -31.43 -1.89
N ARG A 26 23.88 -30.14 -2.10
CA ARG A 26 22.72 -29.47 -1.53
C ARG A 26 21.50 -29.77 -2.41
N ALA A 27 20.85 -30.90 -2.16
CA ALA A 27 19.49 -31.15 -2.62
C ALA A 27 18.50 -30.28 -1.84
N SER A 28 18.58 -28.96 -2.03
CA SER A 28 17.55 -28.03 -1.57
C SER A 28 16.37 -28.10 -2.53
N ARG A 29 15.56 -29.14 -2.37
CA ARG A 29 14.22 -29.23 -2.93
C ARG A 29 13.43 -28.07 -2.31
N ALA A 30 13.38 -26.95 -3.03
CA ALA A 30 12.61 -25.78 -2.64
C ALA A 30 11.15 -26.21 -2.51
N ARG A 31 10.71 -26.40 -1.27
CA ARG A 31 9.30 -26.56 -0.93
C ARG A 31 8.65 -25.29 -1.46
N HIS A 32 7.89 -25.41 -2.55
CA HIS A 32 7.02 -24.34 -3.00
C HIS A 32 6.04 -24.13 -1.85
N ALA A 33 6.33 -23.12 -1.02
CA ALA A 33 5.39 -22.67 -0.02
C ALA A 33 4.16 -22.25 -0.81
N VAL A 34 3.09 -23.05 -0.68
CA VAL A 34 1.77 -22.71 -1.20
C VAL A 34 1.42 -21.39 -0.53
N GLN A 35 1.62 -20.27 -1.24
CA GLN A 35 1.10 -19.01 -0.77
C GLN A 35 -0.42 -19.18 -0.71
N PRO A 36 -1.05 -18.92 0.44
CA PRO A 36 -2.50 -18.97 0.51
C PRO A 36 -3.06 -18.01 -0.55
N PRO A 37 -4.18 -18.36 -1.20
CA PRO A 37 -4.79 -17.48 -2.18
C PRO A 37 -5.01 -16.10 -1.55
N LEU A 38 -4.55 -15.05 -2.24
CA LEU A 38 -4.58 -13.64 -1.81
C LEU A 38 -5.96 -13.10 -1.40
N LEU A 39 -7.02 -13.90 -1.54
CA LEU A 39 -8.41 -13.53 -1.30
C LEU A 39 -8.84 -13.64 0.17
N ASP A 40 -8.13 -14.41 0.99
CA ASP A 40 -8.46 -14.64 2.42
C ASP A 40 -7.73 -13.70 3.38
N VAL A 41 -6.98 -12.73 2.87
CA VAL A 41 -6.26 -11.76 3.71
C VAL A 41 -7.18 -10.58 4.02
N PRO A 42 -7.34 -10.18 5.30
CA PRO A 42 -8.12 -8.99 5.65
C PRO A 42 -7.57 -7.77 4.91
N TYR A 43 -8.46 -6.97 4.33
CA TYR A 43 -8.07 -5.80 3.54
C TYR A 43 -7.21 -4.84 4.36
N VAL A 44 -5.94 -4.69 3.96
CA VAL A 44 -5.02 -3.74 4.59
C VAL A 44 -5.16 -2.39 3.89
N PRO A 45 -5.44 -1.29 4.62
CA PRO A 45 -5.55 0.04 4.03
C PRO A 45 -4.30 0.42 3.23
N HIS A 46 -4.48 0.86 1.98
CA HIS A 46 -3.36 1.28 1.13
C HIS A 46 -2.53 2.39 1.78
N ALA A 47 -1.21 2.24 1.72
CA ALA A 47 -0.26 3.27 2.15
C ALA A 47 -0.54 4.59 1.40
N LYS A 48 -0.63 5.69 2.15
CA LYS A 48 -0.91 7.01 1.58
C LYS A 48 0.34 7.52 0.87
N HIS A 49 0.29 7.61 -0.46
CA HIS A 49 1.30 8.31 -1.23
C HIS A 49 1.01 9.83 -1.23
N PRO A 50 2.01 10.70 -1.08
CA PRO A 50 1.80 12.15 -1.17
C PRO A 50 1.24 12.53 -2.54
N LEU A 51 0.32 13.49 -2.56
CA LEU A 51 -0.27 13.99 -3.81
C LEU A 51 0.76 14.87 -4.55
N PRO A 52 0.77 14.87 -5.90
CA PRO A 52 1.72 15.67 -6.66
C PRO A 52 1.49 17.17 -6.39
N PRO A 53 2.55 17.98 -6.21
CA PRO A 53 2.40 19.43 -6.04
C PRO A 53 1.98 20.14 -7.34
N GLY A 54 1.47 21.37 -7.24
CA GLY A 54 1.21 22.25 -8.38
C GLY A 54 -0.13 22.07 -9.11
N ARG A 55 -1.09 21.33 -8.54
CA ARG A 55 -2.45 21.24 -9.11
C ARG A 55 -3.39 22.30 -8.53
N PRO A 56 -4.48 22.66 -9.24
CA PRO A 56 -5.53 23.49 -8.66
C PRO A 56 -6.16 22.85 -7.41
N ARG A 57 -6.67 23.67 -6.50
CA ARG A 57 -7.27 23.21 -5.23
C ARG A 57 -8.40 22.20 -5.46
N GLU A 58 -9.22 22.45 -6.47
CA GLU A 58 -10.40 21.65 -6.83
C GLU A 58 -10.02 20.22 -7.21
N TRP A 59 -8.85 20.05 -7.84
CA TRP A 59 -8.30 18.74 -8.19
C TRP A 59 -8.03 17.91 -6.93
N TYR A 60 -7.36 18.49 -5.94
CA TYR A 60 -7.07 17.82 -4.67
C TYR A 60 -8.35 17.49 -3.90
N ILE A 61 -9.32 18.40 -3.87
CA ILE A 61 -10.62 18.16 -3.21
C ILE A 61 -11.34 16.99 -3.85
N THR A 62 -11.44 16.98 -5.18
CA THR A 62 -12.13 15.92 -5.94
C THR A 62 -11.42 14.58 -5.78
N HIS A 63 -10.09 14.57 -5.85
CA HIS A 63 -9.29 13.37 -5.68
C HIS A 63 -9.43 12.80 -4.25
N ASN A 64 -9.32 13.63 -3.22
CA ASN A 64 -9.49 13.19 -1.83
C ASN A 64 -10.93 12.72 -1.54
N ARG A 65 -11.94 13.36 -2.14
CA ARG A 65 -13.33 12.88 -2.09
C ARG A 65 -13.48 11.49 -2.72
N ARG A 66 -12.81 11.23 -3.85
CA ARG A 66 -12.79 9.91 -4.49
C ARG A 66 -12.10 8.86 -3.60
N LEU A 67 -10.94 9.18 -3.02
CA LEU A 67 -10.24 8.29 -2.07
C LEU A 67 -11.12 7.97 -0.87
N LYS A 68 -11.80 8.97 -0.31
CA LYS A 68 -12.75 8.79 0.80
C LYS A 68 -13.94 7.91 0.41
N ALA A 69 -14.51 8.14 -0.77
CA ALA A 69 -15.62 7.33 -1.29
C ALA A 69 -15.23 5.86 -1.51
N MET A 70 -14.06 5.59 -2.09
CA MET A 70 -13.58 4.22 -2.30
C MET A 70 -13.39 3.48 -0.97
N ARG A 71 -12.77 4.12 0.03
CA ARG A 71 -12.61 3.53 1.36
C ARG A 71 -13.94 3.14 2.00
N LEU A 72 -14.94 4.02 1.91
CA LEU A 72 -16.29 3.73 2.42
C LEU A 72 -17.00 2.64 1.62
N ALA A 73 -16.84 2.61 0.29
CA ALA A 73 -17.45 1.58 -0.55
C ALA A 73 -16.92 0.19 -0.20
N ILE A 74 -15.59 0.05 -0.02
CA ILE A 74 -14.96 -1.21 0.41
C ILE A 74 -15.51 -1.62 1.78
N ALA A 75 -15.48 -0.72 2.77
CA ALA A 75 -15.99 -1.04 4.11
C ALA A 75 -17.49 -1.45 4.12
N LEU A 76 -18.31 -0.83 3.25
CA LEU A 76 -19.72 -1.20 3.10
C LEU A 76 -19.87 -2.60 2.49
N LEU A 77 -19.07 -2.93 1.47
CA LEU A 77 -19.08 -4.25 0.85
C LEU A 77 -18.62 -5.33 1.84
N ASP A 78 -17.58 -5.05 2.62
CA ASP A 78 -17.07 -5.95 3.67
C ASP A 78 -18.12 -6.17 4.78
N ALA A 79 -18.95 -5.16 5.06
CA ALA A 79 -20.08 -5.24 6.00
C ALA A 79 -21.35 -5.88 5.41
N GLY A 80 -21.31 -6.37 4.17
CA GLY A 80 -22.44 -7.06 3.52
C GLY A 80 -23.46 -6.14 2.83
N VAL A 81 -23.12 -4.89 2.57
CA VAL A 81 -23.96 -3.95 1.80
C VAL A 81 -23.56 -4.04 0.33
N TYR A 82 -24.32 -4.80 -0.46
CA TYR A 82 -23.91 -5.13 -1.84
C TYR A 82 -24.56 -4.25 -2.91
N VAL A 83 -25.66 -3.58 -2.59
CA VAL A 83 -26.41 -2.78 -3.58
C VAL A 83 -26.52 -1.31 -3.15
N PRO A 84 -26.54 -0.37 -4.12
CA PRO A 84 -26.62 1.07 -3.83
C PRO A 84 -27.86 1.48 -3.05
N THR A 85 -28.97 0.73 -3.19
CA THR A 85 -30.25 0.98 -2.49
C THR A 85 -30.16 0.68 -0.99
N GLN A 86 -29.22 -0.17 -0.55
CA GLN A 86 -28.96 -0.41 0.87
C GLN A 86 -28.04 0.67 1.47
N ALA A 87 -27.26 1.36 0.63
CA ALA A 87 -26.30 2.39 1.03
C ALA A 87 -26.94 3.78 1.18
N ASN A 88 -27.89 3.93 2.10
CA ASN A 88 -28.53 5.22 2.41
C ASN A 88 -27.55 6.20 3.08
N ASN A 89 -27.81 7.52 3.01
CA ASN A 89 -26.90 8.55 3.55
C ASN A 89 -26.60 8.32 5.03
N VAL A 90 -27.61 7.96 5.82
CA VAL A 90 -27.48 7.63 7.25
C VAL A 90 -26.53 6.46 7.45
N ARG A 91 -26.69 5.38 6.67
CA ARG A 91 -25.85 4.18 6.76
C ARG A 91 -24.41 4.45 6.36
N ILE A 92 -24.19 5.26 5.31
CA ILE A 92 -22.85 5.66 4.87
C ILE A 92 -22.16 6.52 5.94
N ARG A 93 -22.89 7.46 6.57
CA ARG A 93 -22.34 8.30 7.65
C ARG A 93 -22.02 7.48 8.91
N ALA A 94 -22.91 6.58 9.32
CA ALA A 94 -22.66 5.66 10.42
C ALA A 94 -21.45 4.74 10.15
N MET A 95 -21.33 4.21 8.93
CA MET A 95 -20.15 3.42 8.55
C MET A 95 -18.86 4.25 8.59
N ALA A 96 -18.92 5.54 8.24
CA ALA A 96 -17.77 6.42 8.36
C ALA A 96 -17.32 6.57 9.82
N GLU A 97 -18.26 6.68 10.76
CA GLU A 97 -17.96 6.70 12.20
C GLU A 97 -17.30 5.40 12.65
N THR A 98 -17.82 4.24 12.23
CA THR A 98 -17.24 2.93 12.56
C THR A 98 -15.81 2.76 12.05
N VAL A 99 -15.51 3.26 10.85
CA VAL A 99 -14.18 3.18 10.23
C VAL A 99 -13.25 4.30 10.70
N GLY A 100 -13.73 5.25 11.52
CA GLY A 100 -12.95 6.39 12.00
C GLY A 100 -12.66 7.45 10.92
N ILE A 101 -13.52 7.54 9.90
CA ILE A 101 -13.45 8.53 8.83
C ILE A 101 -14.40 9.69 9.18
N HIS A 102 -13.91 10.93 9.13
CA HIS A 102 -14.77 12.12 9.32
C HIS A 102 -16.04 12.05 8.45
N PRO A 103 -17.21 12.55 8.90
CA PRO A 103 -18.47 12.42 8.16
C PRO A 103 -18.37 12.81 6.67
N PRO A 104 -18.92 11.99 5.75
CA PRO A 104 -18.95 12.31 4.32
C PRO A 104 -20.03 13.34 3.98
N SER A 105 -19.70 14.24 3.05
CA SER A 105 -20.68 15.14 2.43
C SER A 105 -21.65 14.38 1.51
N ASP A 106 -22.80 14.97 1.18
CA ASP A 106 -23.80 14.32 0.31
C ASP A 106 -23.26 13.98 -1.07
N THR A 107 -22.40 14.84 -1.64
CA THR A 107 -21.66 14.55 -2.88
C THR A 107 -20.85 13.26 -2.74
N THR A 108 -20.17 13.07 -1.60
CA THR A 108 -19.37 11.86 -1.34
C THR A 108 -20.27 10.63 -1.18
N CYS A 109 -21.41 10.75 -0.50
CA CYS A 109 -22.39 9.66 -0.42
C CYS A 109 -22.91 9.24 -1.80
N HIS A 110 -23.14 10.20 -2.70
CA HIS A 110 -23.50 9.91 -4.09
C HIS A 110 -22.37 9.15 -4.82
N MET A 111 -21.11 9.58 -4.65
CA MET A 111 -19.95 8.88 -5.22
C MET A 111 -19.82 7.43 -4.72
N VAL A 112 -20.08 7.18 -3.43
CA VAL A 112 -20.08 5.82 -2.86
C VAL A 112 -21.11 4.95 -3.59
N ARG A 113 -22.36 5.43 -3.73
CA ARG A 113 -23.40 4.69 -4.46
C ARG A 113 -23.05 4.47 -5.92
N ALA A 114 -22.43 5.46 -6.58
CA ALA A 114 -21.99 5.33 -7.95
C ALA A 114 -20.95 4.20 -8.09
N LEU A 115 -19.96 4.14 -7.19
CA LEU A 115 -18.96 3.06 -7.19
C LEU A 115 -19.60 1.67 -7.06
N MET A 116 -20.61 1.53 -6.20
CA MET A 116 -21.34 0.27 -6.01
C MET A 116 -22.22 -0.13 -7.21
N ARG A 117 -22.54 0.79 -8.13
CA ARG A 117 -23.30 0.50 -9.35
C ARG A 117 -22.42 -0.12 -10.44
N TYR A 118 -21.18 0.31 -10.54
CA TYR A 118 -20.25 -0.06 -11.61
C TYR A 118 -19.40 -1.30 -11.28
N SER A 119 -19.50 -1.85 -10.07
CA SER A 119 -18.86 -3.12 -9.72
C SER A 119 -19.65 -4.35 -10.23
N ARG A 120 -20.50 -4.16 -11.26
CA ARG A 120 -21.34 -5.20 -11.87
C ARG A 120 -21.03 -5.28 -13.35
#